data_AF-A0A3M0XFY1-F1
#
_entry.id   AF-A0A3M0XFY1-F1
#
_cell.length_a   1.000
_cell.length_b   1.000
_cell.length_c   1.000
_cell.angle_alpha   90.00
_cell.angle_beta   90.00
_cell.angle_gamma   90.00
#
_symmetry.space_group_name_H-M   'P 1'
#
loop_
_entity.id
_entity.type
_entity.pdbx_description
1 polymer ?
#
loop_
_entity_poly.entity_id
_entity_poly.type
_entity_poly.pdbx_seq_one_letter_code
_entity_poly.pdbx_strand_id
1 'polypeptide(L)'
;EEDLIEVLYNYAKRGKLNNAQLVNFEQRIKRYMLVRRLISHYNRLYPQDEKLFEACFGRSPHGPVKVIRLSCAFYFKCYNIKDCAVVYCNIPPDKPITEEDIKRADLSGGVRLSHFGLLHPALEGCLMAEKVSDHQDNPAIYLHELQHFFYGFWSTDNASPRFEKESFMHLSLRQRREMVIGFLRHQRRYFEERAKNEILSFFKDGTRSFEISSHLFRPESEGGLYDYFAEWQRENYYTLDIIRKGVGNDWFQEKSRQIFQEEYQHTIHNALSAISQLKMFVSYRSDISDPDEFIITLLVNEPLHKWHRVVRSEIENQERSTSERLKRVYGALKEWIMECNTIGRWQAYYELAEFVERLVVLGEIKKEEVDSIIAEFWPILEEKIILH
;
A
#
# COMPACT_ATOMS: atom_id res chain seq x y z
N GLU A 1 -11.51 -18.83 -19.56
CA GLU A 1 -10.45 -17.86 -19.96
C GLU A 1 -11.10 -16.77 -20.80
N GLU A 2 -11.76 -17.17 -21.88
CA GLU A 2 -12.61 -16.31 -22.73
C GLU A 2 -13.59 -15.47 -21.89
N ASP A 3 -14.35 -16.07 -20.97
CA ASP A 3 -15.28 -15.32 -20.10
C ASP A 3 -14.60 -14.22 -19.27
N LEU A 4 -13.40 -14.47 -18.72
CA LEU A 4 -12.67 -13.48 -17.91
C LEU A 4 -12.13 -12.35 -18.79
N ILE A 5 -11.69 -12.68 -20.00
CA ILE A 5 -11.24 -11.70 -20.99
C ILE A 5 -12.43 -10.83 -21.44
N GLU A 6 -13.58 -11.43 -21.72
CA GLU A 6 -14.80 -10.70 -22.07
C GLU A 6 -15.22 -9.73 -20.95
N VAL A 7 -15.22 -10.22 -19.70
CA VAL A 7 -15.47 -9.38 -18.52
C VAL A 7 -14.46 -8.23 -18.44
N LEU A 8 -13.16 -8.48 -18.64
CA LEU A 8 -12.14 -7.44 -18.69
C LEU A 8 -12.46 -6.38 -19.74
N TYR A 9 -12.81 -6.77 -20.97
CA TYR A 9 -13.15 -5.81 -22.04
C TYR A 9 -14.39 -4.97 -21.71
N ASN A 10 -15.40 -5.56 -21.09
CA ASN A 10 -16.59 -4.84 -20.63
C ASN A 10 -16.24 -3.80 -19.55
N TYR A 11 -15.38 -4.16 -18.59
CA TYR A 11 -14.90 -3.22 -17.58
C TYR A 11 -13.95 -2.17 -18.15
N ALA A 12 -13.07 -2.54 -19.08
CA ALA A 12 -12.12 -1.64 -19.70
C ALA A 12 -12.80 -0.51 -20.46
N LYS A 13 -13.91 -0.81 -21.15
CA LYS A 13 -14.74 0.20 -21.83
C LYS A 13 -15.32 1.22 -20.85
N ARG A 14 -15.76 0.77 -19.67
CA ARG A 14 -16.31 1.64 -18.61
C ARG A 14 -15.21 2.45 -17.91
N GLY A 15 -14.09 1.79 -17.59
CA GLY A 15 -12.94 2.38 -16.90
C GLY A 15 -12.00 3.19 -17.78
N LYS A 16 -12.27 3.28 -19.10
CA LYS A 16 -11.43 3.98 -20.08
C LYS A 16 -9.96 3.53 -20.04
N LEU A 17 -9.73 2.23 -19.87
CA LEU A 17 -8.37 1.68 -19.86
C LEU A 17 -7.70 1.89 -21.21
N ASN A 18 -6.42 2.24 -21.20
CA ASN A 18 -5.62 2.33 -22.42
C ASN A 18 -5.13 0.94 -22.89
N ASN A 19 -4.64 0.86 -24.13
CA ASN A 19 -4.19 -0.41 -24.72
C ASN A 19 -3.05 -1.07 -23.92
N ALA A 20 -2.15 -0.30 -23.31
CA ALA A 20 -1.06 -0.87 -22.52
C ALA A 20 -1.58 -1.53 -21.24
N GLN A 21 -2.56 -0.89 -20.57
CA GLN A 21 -3.24 -1.46 -19.41
C GLN A 21 -4.00 -2.73 -19.78
N LEU A 22 -4.72 -2.72 -20.91
CA LEU A 22 -5.44 -3.89 -21.42
C LEU A 22 -4.50 -5.08 -21.68
N VAL A 23 -3.41 -4.86 -22.41
CA VAL A 23 -2.39 -5.91 -22.68
C VAL A 23 -1.82 -6.45 -21.37
N ASN A 24 -1.58 -5.59 -20.38
CA ASN A 24 -1.08 -6.03 -19.08
C ASN A 24 -2.11 -6.93 -18.36
N PHE A 25 -3.37 -6.51 -18.28
CA PHE A 25 -4.43 -7.31 -17.68
C PHE A 25 -4.60 -8.65 -18.39
N GLU A 26 -4.59 -8.70 -19.72
CA GLU A 26 -4.67 -9.95 -20.47
C GLU A 26 -3.51 -10.90 -20.14
N GLN A 27 -2.28 -10.39 -20.09
CA GLN A 27 -1.10 -11.19 -19.71
C GLN A 27 -1.26 -11.76 -18.29
N ARG A 28 -1.79 -10.97 -17.36
CA ARG A 28 -2.01 -11.38 -15.97
C ARG A 28 -3.15 -12.41 -15.85
N ILE A 29 -4.23 -12.28 -16.62
CA ILE A 29 -5.29 -13.30 -16.71
C ILE A 29 -4.74 -14.61 -17.29
N LYS A 30 -3.93 -14.54 -18.35
CA LYS A 30 -3.28 -15.73 -18.93
C LYS A 30 -2.36 -16.42 -17.91
N ARG A 31 -1.55 -15.65 -17.17
CA ARG A 31 -0.74 -16.16 -16.05
C ARG A 31 -1.64 -16.82 -14.99
N TYR A 32 -2.75 -16.20 -14.63
CA TYR A 32 -3.69 -16.73 -13.63
C TYR A 32 -4.26 -18.08 -14.07
N MET A 33 -4.68 -18.18 -15.32
CA MET A 33 -5.21 -19.44 -15.88
C MET A 33 -4.14 -20.54 -15.92
N LEU A 34 -2.91 -20.21 -16.30
CA LEU A 34 -1.79 -21.15 -16.28
C LEU A 34 -1.52 -21.68 -14.87
N VAL A 35 -1.35 -20.78 -13.91
CA VAL A 35 -1.11 -21.13 -12.50
C VAL A 35 -2.26 -21.98 -11.95
N ARG A 36 -3.51 -21.61 -12.22
CA ARG A 36 -4.68 -22.38 -11.78
C ARG A 36 -4.68 -23.82 -12.32
N ARG A 37 -4.29 -24.03 -13.59
CA ARG A 37 -4.15 -25.37 -14.17
C ARG A 37 -3.04 -26.16 -13.48
N LEU A 38 -1.91 -25.52 -13.19
CA LEU A 38 -0.80 -26.13 -12.46
C LEU A 38 -1.20 -26.52 -11.05
N ILE A 39 -1.77 -25.61 -10.27
CA ILE A 39 -2.29 -25.90 -8.92
C ILE A 39 -3.28 -27.07 -8.94
N SER A 40 -4.20 -27.08 -9.90
CA SER A 40 -5.15 -28.20 -10.07
C SER A 40 -4.47 -29.53 -10.42
N HIS A 41 -3.39 -29.48 -11.21
CA HIS A 41 -2.59 -30.66 -11.54
C HIS A 41 -1.85 -31.21 -10.32
N TYR A 42 -1.17 -30.35 -9.56
CA TYR A 42 -0.46 -30.74 -8.33
C TYR A 42 -1.41 -31.27 -7.26
N ASN A 43 -2.60 -30.70 -7.11
CA ASN A 43 -3.63 -31.22 -6.19
C ASN A 43 -4.05 -32.66 -6.52
N ARG A 44 -4.05 -33.05 -7.80
CA ARG A 44 -4.36 -34.42 -8.23
C ARG A 44 -3.18 -35.37 -8.02
N LEU A 45 -1.96 -34.91 -8.27
CA LEU A 45 -0.75 -35.73 -8.10
C LEU A 45 -0.41 -35.97 -6.64
N TYR A 46 -0.60 -34.96 -5.80
CA TYR A 46 -0.22 -34.95 -4.39
C TYR A 46 -1.42 -34.60 -3.51
N PRO A 47 -2.36 -35.55 -3.31
CA PRO A 47 -3.55 -35.32 -2.50
C PRO A 47 -3.24 -35.18 -1.01
N GLN A 48 -2.12 -35.72 -0.53
CA GLN A 48 -1.67 -35.58 0.85
C GLN A 48 -0.77 -34.35 1.02
N ASP A 49 -0.96 -33.62 2.12
CA ASP A 49 -0.31 -32.34 2.39
C ASP A 49 1.22 -32.48 2.52
N GLU A 50 1.70 -33.53 3.17
CA GLU A 50 3.11 -33.83 3.34
C GLU A 50 3.78 -34.17 2.00
N LYS A 51 3.06 -34.85 1.11
CA LYS A 51 3.54 -35.18 -0.23
C LYS A 51 3.58 -33.98 -1.16
N LEU A 52 2.62 -33.07 -1.02
CA LEU A 52 2.66 -31.81 -1.74
C LEU A 52 3.80 -30.91 -1.25
N PHE A 53 4.04 -30.87 0.07
CA PHE A 53 5.21 -30.19 0.64
C PHE A 53 6.52 -30.78 0.10
N GLU A 54 6.67 -32.11 0.14
CA GLU A 54 7.85 -32.82 -0.38
C GLU A 54 8.05 -32.54 -1.88
N ALA A 55 6.98 -32.53 -2.68
CA ALA A 55 7.05 -32.20 -4.10
C ALA A 55 7.50 -30.75 -4.37
N CYS A 56 7.04 -29.79 -3.56
CA CYS A 56 7.40 -28.39 -3.72
C CYS A 56 8.85 -28.08 -3.26
N PHE A 57 9.30 -28.71 -2.18
CA PHE A 57 10.54 -28.33 -1.48
C PHE A 57 11.63 -29.42 -1.52
N GLY A 58 11.36 -30.58 -2.10
CA GLY A 58 12.32 -31.67 -2.31
C GLY A 58 12.72 -32.43 -1.06
N ARG A 59 11.99 -32.26 0.05
CA ARG A 59 12.26 -32.90 1.33
C ARG A 59 10.96 -33.13 2.09
N SER A 60 10.87 -34.25 2.80
CA SER A 60 9.76 -34.50 3.72
C SER A 60 9.72 -33.46 4.84
N PRO A 61 8.54 -33.03 5.29
CA PRO A 61 8.45 -32.14 6.43
C PRO A 61 8.91 -32.85 7.72
N HIS A 62 9.51 -32.10 8.64
CA HIS A 62 9.94 -32.55 9.97
C HIS A 62 8.78 -32.69 10.95
N GLY A 63 7.68 -31.98 10.73
CA GLY A 63 6.46 -32.08 11.51
C GLY A 63 5.19 -32.05 10.67
N PRO A 64 4.02 -31.92 11.32
CA PRO A 64 2.75 -31.77 10.61
C PRO A 64 2.78 -30.53 9.70
N VAL A 65 2.21 -30.67 8.51
CA VAL A 65 1.95 -29.56 7.59
C VAL A 65 0.52 -29.66 7.12
N LYS A 66 -0.18 -28.52 7.08
CA LYS A 66 -1.53 -28.42 6.50
C LYS A 66 -1.49 -27.49 5.29
N VAL A 67 -2.09 -27.88 4.17
CA VAL A 67 -2.12 -27.08 2.95
C VAL A 67 -3.53 -26.56 2.68
N ILE A 68 -3.68 -25.24 2.74
CA ILE A 68 -4.85 -24.56 2.19
C ILE A 68 -4.65 -24.44 0.68
N ARG A 69 -5.49 -25.15 -0.08
CA ARG A 69 -5.45 -25.21 -1.54
C ARG A 69 -6.31 -24.10 -2.13
N LEU A 70 -5.68 -23.04 -2.62
CA LEU A 70 -6.36 -21.94 -3.29
C LEU A 70 -6.47 -22.22 -4.80
N SER A 71 -7.23 -21.39 -5.51
CA SER A 71 -7.38 -21.54 -6.96
C SER A 71 -6.09 -21.27 -7.74
N CYS A 72 -5.16 -20.49 -7.18
CA CYS A 72 -3.95 -20.03 -7.83
C CYS A 72 -2.73 -19.99 -6.90
N ALA A 73 -2.81 -20.63 -5.73
CA ALA A 73 -1.70 -20.71 -4.80
C ALA A 73 -1.82 -21.91 -3.86
N PHE A 74 -0.70 -22.29 -3.26
CA PHE A 74 -0.65 -23.15 -2.09
C PHE A 74 -0.24 -22.34 -0.87
N TYR A 75 -0.96 -22.52 0.22
CA TYR A 75 -0.68 -21.88 1.49
C TYR A 75 -0.38 -22.96 2.54
N PHE A 76 0.89 -23.06 2.93
CA PHE A 76 1.41 -24.08 3.83
C PHE A 76 1.42 -23.58 5.29
N LYS A 77 0.67 -24.26 6.14
CA LYS A 77 0.72 -24.07 7.59
C LYS A 77 1.76 -25.02 8.16
N CYS A 78 2.89 -24.48 8.60
CA CYS A 78 4.02 -25.25 9.13
C CYS A 78 3.94 -25.28 10.66
N TYR A 79 3.72 -26.46 11.25
CA TYR A 79 3.69 -26.64 12.71
C TYR A 79 5.08 -26.92 13.30
N ASN A 80 6.11 -27.02 12.46
CA ASN A 80 7.50 -27.14 12.86
C ASN A 80 8.31 -25.98 12.27
N ILE A 81 9.08 -25.29 13.12
CA ILE A 81 9.89 -24.15 12.71
C ILE A 81 10.93 -24.49 11.64
N LYS A 82 11.43 -25.73 11.61
CA LYS A 82 12.37 -26.18 10.57
C LYS A 82 11.71 -26.23 9.20
N ASP A 83 10.45 -26.63 9.13
CA ASP A 83 9.70 -26.67 7.88
C ASP A 83 9.37 -25.25 7.42
N CYS A 84 9.01 -24.36 8.35
CA CYS A 84 8.85 -22.94 8.04
C CYS A 84 10.17 -22.32 7.55
N ALA A 85 11.32 -22.67 8.14
CA ALA A 85 12.63 -22.18 7.72
C ALA A 85 13.03 -22.68 6.32
N VAL A 86 12.70 -23.93 5.98
CA VAL A 86 12.89 -24.45 4.61
C VAL A 86 12.17 -23.58 3.60
N VAL A 87 10.91 -23.22 3.89
CA VAL A 87 10.11 -22.37 3.02
C VAL A 87 10.65 -20.95 3.02
N TYR A 88 10.74 -20.31 4.19
CA TYR A 88 11.14 -18.90 4.36
C TYR A 88 12.51 -18.58 3.75
N CYS A 89 13.53 -19.39 4.07
CA CYS A 89 14.88 -19.21 3.54
C CYS A 89 15.07 -19.86 2.17
N ASN A 90 14.06 -20.59 1.67
CA ASN A 90 14.12 -21.34 0.42
C ASN A 90 15.37 -22.24 0.33
N ILE A 91 15.50 -23.13 1.33
CA ILE A 91 16.69 -23.95 1.53
C ILE A 91 16.71 -25.12 0.52
N PRO A 92 17.71 -25.21 -0.38
CA PRO A 92 17.82 -26.30 -1.36
C PRO A 92 17.85 -27.68 -0.69
N PRO A 93 17.23 -28.73 -1.24
CA PRO A 93 17.06 -30.05 -0.58
C PRO A 93 18.34 -30.67 0.00
N ASP A 94 19.48 -30.42 -0.64
CA ASP A 94 20.80 -30.94 -0.29
C ASP A 94 21.51 -30.16 0.83
N LYS A 95 20.99 -28.97 1.20
CA LYS A 95 21.57 -28.13 2.26
C LYS A 95 20.93 -28.39 3.62
N PRO A 96 21.74 -28.50 4.69
CA PRO A 96 21.24 -28.60 6.05
C PRO A 96 20.59 -27.27 6.46
N ILE A 97 19.58 -27.36 7.34
CA ILE A 97 18.93 -26.20 7.95
C ILE A 97 19.85 -25.71 9.09
N THR A 98 20.20 -24.43 9.09
CA THR A 98 21.06 -23.84 10.13
C THR A 98 20.24 -23.17 11.22
N GLU A 99 20.85 -22.91 12.38
CA GLU A 99 20.22 -22.13 13.46
C GLU A 99 19.87 -20.70 13.02
N GLU A 100 20.65 -20.14 12.09
CA GLU A 100 20.36 -18.81 11.54
C GLU A 100 19.09 -18.83 10.68
N ASP A 101 18.89 -19.89 9.89
CA ASP A 101 17.65 -20.05 9.10
C ASP A 101 16.41 -20.15 10.00
N ILE A 102 16.54 -20.91 11.09
CA ILE A 102 15.48 -21.06 12.10
C ILE A 102 15.15 -19.71 12.72
N LYS A 103 16.17 -18.95 13.16
CA LYS A 103 15.97 -17.62 13.75
C LYS A 103 15.30 -16.66 12.78
N ARG A 104 15.75 -16.61 11.52
CA ARG A 104 15.16 -15.73 10.50
C ARG A 104 13.71 -16.07 10.21
N ALA A 105 13.38 -17.36 10.14
CA ALA A 105 11.99 -17.79 9.98
C ALA A 105 11.14 -17.52 11.23
N ASP A 106 11.72 -17.63 12.43
CA ASP A 106 11.01 -17.41 13.69
C ASP A 106 10.63 -15.94 13.89
N LEU A 107 11.42 -15.01 13.36
CA LEU A 107 11.09 -13.58 13.35
C LEU A 107 9.86 -13.26 12.48
N SER A 108 9.53 -14.11 11.50
CA SER A 108 8.39 -13.88 10.60
C SER A 108 7.11 -14.60 11.05
N GLY A 109 5.96 -13.99 10.77
CA GLY A 109 4.65 -14.65 10.89
C GLY A 109 4.36 -15.56 9.69
N GLY A 110 4.74 -15.11 8.49
CA GLY A 110 4.54 -15.83 7.24
C GLY A 110 5.52 -15.41 6.16
N VAL A 111 5.36 -15.99 4.98
CA VAL A 111 6.19 -15.70 3.81
C VAL A 111 5.48 -16.03 2.52
N ARG A 112 5.67 -15.16 1.52
CA ARG A 112 5.43 -15.46 0.12
C ARG A 112 6.74 -15.72 -0.61
N LEU A 113 6.83 -16.84 -1.32
CA LEU A 113 8.01 -17.16 -2.11
C LEU A 113 7.97 -16.42 -3.44
N SER A 114 8.93 -15.50 -3.62
CA SER A 114 8.95 -14.63 -4.78
C SER A 114 9.64 -15.28 -5.97
N HIS A 115 10.94 -15.64 -5.96
CA HIS A 115 11.61 -15.97 -7.25
C HIS A 115 12.76 -17.01 -7.28
N PHE A 116 13.20 -17.62 -6.17
CA PHE A 116 14.45 -18.42 -6.22
C PHE A 116 14.26 -19.87 -5.78
N GLY A 117 15.07 -20.78 -6.33
CA GLY A 117 15.35 -22.13 -5.82
C GLY A 117 14.20 -23.16 -5.76
N LEU A 118 13.01 -22.84 -6.29
CA LEU A 118 11.93 -23.82 -6.37
C LEU A 118 12.29 -24.93 -7.35
N LEU A 119 11.98 -26.18 -6.97
CA LEU A 119 12.05 -27.34 -7.88
C LEU A 119 11.12 -27.18 -9.09
N HIS A 120 10.08 -26.36 -8.94
CA HIS A 120 9.06 -26.12 -9.94
C HIS A 120 8.93 -24.62 -10.21
N PRO A 121 9.73 -24.07 -11.15
CA PRO A 121 9.67 -22.65 -11.52
C PRO A 121 8.28 -22.17 -11.92
N ALA A 122 7.42 -23.07 -12.42
CA ALA A 122 6.06 -22.74 -12.79
C ALA A 122 5.13 -22.39 -11.60
N LEU A 123 5.54 -22.71 -10.36
CA LEU A 123 4.85 -22.34 -9.11
C LEU A 123 5.43 -21.08 -8.45
N GLU A 124 6.37 -20.40 -9.11
CA GLU A 124 6.99 -19.16 -8.65
C GLU A 124 5.94 -18.08 -8.36
N GLY A 125 6.04 -17.45 -7.18
CA GLY A 125 5.08 -16.46 -6.72
C GLY A 125 3.74 -17.03 -6.24
N CYS A 126 3.56 -18.36 -6.26
CA CYS A 126 2.29 -19.05 -5.96
C CYS A 126 2.34 -19.90 -4.69
N LEU A 127 3.45 -19.86 -3.95
CA LEU A 127 3.63 -20.57 -2.69
C LEU A 127 3.71 -19.55 -1.56
N MET A 128 2.96 -19.80 -0.50
CA MET A 128 2.95 -19.04 0.74
C MET A 128 3.08 -20.00 1.91
N ALA A 129 3.61 -19.54 3.03
CA ALA A 129 3.59 -20.30 4.26
C ALA A 129 3.40 -19.39 5.49
N GLU A 130 2.90 -19.98 6.57
CA GLU A 130 2.95 -19.41 7.91
C GLU A 130 3.54 -20.39 8.91
N LYS A 131 4.14 -19.80 9.95
CA LYS A 131 4.50 -20.51 11.17
C LYS A 131 3.26 -20.58 12.06
N VAL A 132 2.81 -21.78 12.41
CA VAL A 132 1.70 -21.95 13.35
C VAL A 132 2.26 -22.12 14.77
N SER A 133 2.10 -21.08 15.59
CA SER A 133 2.39 -21.15 17.02
C SER A 133 1.19 -21.71 17.80
N ASP A 134 1.45 -22.47 18.86
CA ASP A 134 0.46 -22.92 19.85
C ASP A 134 -0.79 -23.62 19.30
N HIS A 135 -0.71 -24.20 18.10
CA HIS A 135 -1.81 -24.85 17.38
C HIS A 135 -3.04 -23.97 17.15
N GLN A 136 -2.93 -22.64 17.29
CA GLN A 136 -4.02 -21.71 17.03
C GLN A 136 -3.87 -21.13 15.62
N ASP A 137 -4.89 -21.35 14.79
CA ASP A 137 -4.98 -20.72 13.47
C ASP A 137 -5.18 -19.21 13.67
N ASN A 138 -4.23 -18.39 13.19
CA ASN A 138 -4.36 -16.94 13.17
C ASN A 138 -4.81 -16.48 11.77
N PRO A 139 -6.11 -16.17 11.57
CA PRO A 139 -6.61 -15.76 10.25
C PRO A 139 -5.98 -14.45 9.76
N ALA A 140 -5.44 -13.60 10.63
CA ALA A 140 -4.80 -12.35 10.24
C ALA A 140 -3.52 -12.60 9.43
N ILE A 141 -2.68 -13.57 9.84
CA ILE A 141 -1.45 -13.92 9.11
C ILE A 141 -1.81 -14.48 7.72
N TYR A 142 -2.79 -15.37 7.66
CA TYR A 142 -3.29 -15.88 6.38
C TYR A 142 -3.78 -14.76 5.45
N LEU A 143 -4.57 -13.81 5.96
CA LEU A 143 -5.07 -12.68 5.17
C LEU A 143 -3.94 -11.73 4.73
N HIS A 144 -2.95 -11.50 5.60
CA HIS A 144 -1.74 -10.70 5.33
C HIS A 144 -0.93 -11.30 4.16
N GLU A 145 -0.59 -12.58 4.23
CA GLU A 145 0.13 -13.27 3.15
C GLU A 145 -0.67 -13.33 1.85
N LEU A 146 -1.99 -13.53 1.95
CA LEU A 146 -2.88 -13.53 0.80
C LEU A 146 -2.92 -12.15 0.12
N GLN A 147 -2.85 -11.06 0.88
CA GLN A 147 -2.68 -9.71 0.34
C GLN A 147 -1.37 -9.59 -0.43
N HIS A 148 -0.24 -10.02 0.15
CA HIS A 148 1.05 -9.99 -0.55
C HIS A 148 1.03 -10.81 -1.84
N PHE A 149 0.35 -11.96 -1.82
CA PHE A 149 0.14 -12.79 -3.00
C PHE A 149 -0.63 -12.03 -4.07
N PHE A 150 -1.82 -11.53 -3.79
CA PHE A 150 -2.60 -10.83 -4.79
C PHE A 150 -1.91 -9.55 -5.28
N TYR A 151 -1.29 -8.80 -4.39
CA TYR A 151 -0.56 -7.59 -4.75
C TYR A 151 0.52 -7.89 -5.78
N GLY A 152 1.43 -8.84 -5.50
CA GLY A 152 2.49 -9.13 -6.48
C GLY A 152 2.06 -10.03 -7.63
N PHE A 153 0.91 -10.70 -7.54
CA PHE A 153 0.32 -11.39 -8.68
C PHE A 153 -0.13 -10.37 -9.74
N TRP A 154 -0.77 -9.29 -9.31
CA TRP A 154 -1.37 -8.26 -10.17
C TRP A 154 -0.49 -7.04 -10.42
N SER A 155 0.50 -6.77 -9.57
CA SER A 155 1.41 -5.64 -9.75
C SER A 155 2.15 -5.79 -11.07
N THR A 156 2.21 -4.71 -11.84
CA THR A 156 3.12 -4.64 -12.98
C THR A 156 4.53 -4.70 -12.43
N ASP A 157 5.28 -5.76 -12.75
CA ASP A 157 6.72 -5.78 -12.50
C ASP A 157 7.28 -4.52 -13.14
N ASN A 158 7.64 -3.54 -12.29
CA ASN A 158 8.31 -2.34 -12.75
C ASN A 158 9.58 -2.87 -13.39
N ALA A 159 9.63 -2.88 -14.72
CA ALA A 159 10.81 -3.31 -15.44
C ALA A 159 11.98 -2.52 -14.86
N SER A 160 12.79 -3.18 -14.05
CA SER A 160 13.93 -2.55 -13.42
C SER A 160 14.77 -1.99 -14.56
N PRO A 161 15.01 -0.66 -14.60
CA PRO A 161 15.73 -0.05 -15.68
C PRO A 161 17.05 -0.78 -15.78
N ARG A 162 17.27 -1.40 -16.94
CA ARG A 162 18.51 -2.12 -17.18
C ARG A 162 19.63 -1.10 -17.07
N PHE A 163 20.54 -1.33 -16.13
CA PHE A 163 21.73 -0.51 -16.01
C PHE A 163 22.61 -0.78 -17.24
N GLU A 164 22.70 0.19 -18.14
CA GLU A 164 23.49 0.08 -19.38
C GLU A 164 24.98 0.18 -19.08
N LYS A 165 25.59 -0.98 -18.79
CA LYS A 165 27.00 -1.11 -18.39
C LYS A 165 27.97 -0.54 -19.43
N GLU A 166 27.69 -0.78 -20.72
CA GLU A 166 28.55 -0.35 -21.83
C GLU A 166 28.60 1.17 -21.94
N SER A 167 27.44 1.82 -22.03
CA SER A 167 27.31 3.28 -22.08
C SER A 167 27.92 3.96 -20.84
N PHE A 168 27.75 3.37 -19.65
CA PHE A 168 28.17 3.95 -18.38
C PHE A 168 29.68 4.26 -18.32
N MET A 169 30.53 3.37 -18.83
CA MET A 169 31.98 3.56 -18.78
C MET A 169 32.49 4.63 -19.76
N HIS A 170 31.68 5.03 -20.74
CA HIS A 170 32.04 6.12 -21.67
C HIS A 170 31.62 7.51 -21.19
N LEU A 171 30.81 7.59 -20.12
CA LEU A 171 30.38 8.86 -19.54
C LEU A 171 31.47 9.53 -18.71
N SER A 172 31.41 10.87 -18.61
CA SER A 172 32.23 11.63 -17.64
C SER A 172 31.89 11.23 -16.20
N LEU A 173 32.83 11.43 -15.26
CA LEU A 173 32.60 11.10 -13.84
C LEU A 173 31.32 11.76 -13.28
N ARG A 174 31.04 13.01 -13.66
CA ARG A 174 29.82 13.72 -13.25
C ARG A 174 28.57 13.02 -13.77
N GLN A 175 28.51 12.71 -15.06
CA GLN A 175 27.38 12.02 -15.68
C GLN A 175 27.18 10.61 -15.09
N ARG A 176 28.27 9.88 -14.82
CA ARG A 176 28.20 8.59 -14.12
C ARG A 176 27.56 8.73 -12.74
N ARG A 177 27.96 9.73 -11.96
CA ARG A 177 27.40 9.99 -10.63
C ARG A 177 25.90 10.34 -10.71
N GLU A 178 25.49 11.19 -11.65
CA GLU A 178 24.08 11.53 -11.88
C GLU A 178 23.26 10.29 -12.29
N MET A 179 23.77 9.46 -13.20
CA MET A 179 23.15 8.20 -13.61
C MET A 179 23.02 7.23 -12.43
N VAL A 180 24.05 7.10 -11.60
CA VAL A 180 24.02 6.24 -10.41
C VAL A 180 22.99 6.74 -9.39
N ILE A 181 22.88 8.04 -9.14
CA ILE A 181 21.83 8.60 -8.26
C ILE A 181 20.44 8.25 -8.80
N GLY A 182 20.22 8.43 -10.10
CA GLY A 182 18.96 8.07 -10.75
C GLY A 182 18.63 6.58 -10.62
N PHE A 183 19.64 5.72 -10.84
CA PHE A 183 19.52 4.28 -10.65
C PHE A 183 19.19 3.91 -9.19
N LEU A 184 19.94 4.42 -8.22
CA LEU A 184 19.73 4.17 -6.79
C LEU A 184 18.32 4.58 -6.35
N ARG A 185 17.85 5.77 -6.73
CA ARG A 185 16.49 6.24 -6.42
C ARG A 185 15.41 5.40 -7.10
N HIS A 186 15.66 4.93 -8.32
CA HIS A 186 14.74 3.99 -8.96
C HIS A 186 14.65 2.69 -8.16
N GLN A 187 15.79 2.11 -7.77
CA GLN A 187 15.82 0.89 -6.96
C GLN A 187 15.13 1.11 -5.60
N ARG A 188 15.33 2.26 -4.95
CA ARG A 188 14.61 2.63 -3.73
C ARG A 188 13.08 2.57 -3.89
N ARG A 189 12.53 2.97 -5.06
CA ARG A 189 11.08 2.90 -5.31
C ARG A 189 10.52 1.49 -5.26
N TYR A 190 11.31 0.48 -5.65
CA TYR A 190 10.90 -0.92 -5.50
C TYR A 190 10.66 -1.26 -4.01
N PHE A 191 11.54 -0.79 -3.12
CA PHE A 191 11.37 -0.97 -1.68
C PHE A 191 10.27 -0.09 -1.08
N GLU A 192 10.05 1.12 -1.61
CA GLU A 192 8.87 1.93 -1.24
C GLU A 192 7.56 1.18 -1.54
N GLU A 193 7.47 0.48 -2.67
CA GLU A 193 6.28 -0.31 -3.02
C GLU A 193 6.07 -1.50 -2.08
N ARG A 194 7.14 -2.14 -1.62
CA ARG A 194 7.06 -3.18 -0.57
C ARG A 194 6.59 -2.58 0.75
N ALA A 195 7.21 -1.49 1.19
CA ALA A 195 6.81 -0.78 2.41
C ALA A 195 5.37 -0.30 2.35
N LYS A 196 4.89 0.13 1.18
CA LYS A 196 3.48 0.51 0.96
C LYS A 196 2.54 -0.66 1.21
N ASN A 197 2.91 -1.85 0.75
CA ASN A 197 2.13 -3.06 0.97
C ASN A 197 2.10 -3.46 2.45
N GLU A 198 3.23 -3.35 3.16
CA GLU A 198 3.29 -3.54 4.61
C GLU A 198 2.38 -2.53 5.34
N ILE A 199 2.51 -1.23 5.05
CA ILE A 199 1.70 -0.16 5.63
C ILE A 199 0.21 -0.46 5.42
N LEU A 200 -0.18 -0.86 4.20
CA LEU A 200 -1.55 -1.25 3.88
C LEU A 200 -2.05 -2.40 4.73
N SER A 201 -1.22 -3.43 4.96
CA SER A 201 -1.65 -4.54 5.81
C SER A 201 -1.81 -4.13 7.27
N PHE A 202 -0.79 -3.48 7.84
CA PHE A 202 -0.84 -3.05 9.24
C PHE A 202 -2.01 -2.09 9.49
N PHE A 203 -2.32 -1.23 8.51
CA PHE A 203 -3.47 -0.34 8.59
C PHE A 203 -4.80 -1.11 8.68
N LYS A 204 -4.98 -2.17 7.88
CA LYS A 204 -6.17 -3.04 7.94
C LYS A 204 -6.28 -3.80 9.26
N ASP A 205 -5.15 -4.13 9.87
CA ASP A 205 -5.08 -4.80 11.17
C ASP A 205 -5.26 -3.83 12.35
N GLY A 206 -5.45 -2.53 12.09
CA GLY A 206 -5.63 -1.49 13.13
C GLY A 206 -4.36 -1.14 13.89
N THR A 207 -3.19 -1.51 13.36
CA THR A 207 -1.87 -1.23 13.96
C THR A 207 -1.56 0.27 13.90
N ARG A 208 -0.92 0.81 14.95
CA ARG A 208 -0.64 2.25 15.03
C ARG A 208 0.59 2.61 14.19
N SER A 209 0.61 3.81 13.62
CA SER A 209 1.69 4.28 12.74
C SER A 209 3.10 4.16 13.33
N PHE A 210 3.26 4.32 14.66
CA PHE A 210 4.58 4.18 15.30
C PHE A 210 5.06 2.72 15.34
N GLU A 211 4.15 1.76 15.45
CA GLU A 211 4.45 0.32 15.42
C GLU A 211 4.88 -0.09 14.01
N ILE A 212 4.18 0.43 12.99
CA ILE A 212 4.59 0.22 11.59
C ILE A 212 6.01 0.73 11.35
N SER A 213 6.34 1.91 11.89
CA SER A 213 7.67 2.49 11.74
C SER A 213 8.76 1.66 12.43
N SER A 214 8.49 1.08 13.60
CA SER A 214 9.46 0.23 14.29
C SER A 214 9.71 -1.08 13.52
N HIS A 215 8.68 -1.64 12.88
CA HIS A 215 8.83 -2.81 12.02
C HIS A 215 9.60 -2.52 10.73
N LEU A 216 9.36 -1.38 10.09
CA LEU A 216 9.98 -1.02 8.81
C LEU A 216 11.41 -0.47 8.91
N PHE A 217 11.81 0.06 10.06
CA PHE A 217 13.11 0.72 10.23
C PHE A 217 14.11 -0.05 11.07
N ARG A 218 13.67 -1.03 11.85
CA ARG A 218 14.57 -1.82 12.69
C ARG A 218 15.51 -2.63 11.78
N PRO A 219 16.83 -2.58 11.99
CA PRO A 219 17.78 -3.43 11.26
C PRO A 219 17.53 -4.92 11.52
N GLU A 220 17.87 -5.79 10.57
CA GLU A 220 17.79 -7.26 10.73
C GLU A 220 18.61 -7.71 11.96
N SER A 221 19.77 -7.10 12.20
CA SER A 221 20.62 -7.35 13.37
C SER A 221 19.98 -7.04 14.73
N GLU A 222 18.93 -6.21 14.75
CA GLU A 222 18.19 -5.83 15.95
C GLU A 222 16.81 -6.53 16.02
N GLY A 223 16.58 -7.53 15.18
CA GLY A 223 15.30 -8.25 15.08
C GLY A 223 14.27 -7.53 14.21
N GLY A 224 14.72 -6.68 13.29
CA GLY A 224 13.88 -6.12 12.26
C GLY A 224 13.62 -7.11 11.12
N LEU A 225 12.49 -6.95 10.44
CA LEU A 225 12.10 -7.87 9.36
C LEU A 225 12.76 -7.52 8.03
N TYR A 226 13.15 -6.26 7.84
CA TYR A 226 13.50 -5.72 6.53
C TYR A 226 14.81 -4.93 6.57
N ASP A 227 15.88 -5.49 5.98
CA ASP A 227 17.07 -4.73 5.57
C ASP A 227 17.11 -4.62 4.05
N TYR A 228 16.32 -3.68 3.53
CA TYR A 228 16.18 -3.44 2.09
C TYR A 228 17.51 -3.06 1.42
N PHE A 229 18.42 -2.41 2.14
CA PHE A 229 19.71 -2.04 1.60
C PHE A 229 20.61 -3.27 1.44
N ALA A 230 20.70 -4.12 2.46
CA ALA A 230 21.46 -5.36 2.38
C ALA A 230 20.86 -6.31 1.34
N GLU A 231 19.54 -6.43 1.28
CA GLU A 231 18.83 -7.22 0.26
C GLU A 231 19.18 -6.75 -1.15
N TRP A 232 19.06 -5.45 -1.41
CA TRP A 232 19.43 -4.86 -2.69
C TRP A 232 20.89 -5.15 -3.08
N GLN A 233 21.82 -5.01 -2.12
CA GLN A 233 23.23 -5.28 -2.35
C GLN A 233 23.50 -6.73 -2.75
N ARG A 234 22.82 -7.69 -2.11
CA ARG A 234 22.92 -9.12 -2.43
C ARG A 234 22.42 -9.41 -3.85
N GLU A 235 21.28 -8.84 -4.23
CA GLU A 235 20.66 -9.07 -5.54
C GLU A 235 21.42 -8.42 -6.71
N ASN A 236 22.17 -7.33 -6.45
CA ASN A 236 22.77 -6.52 -7.50
C ASN A 236 24.30 -6.56 -7.55
N TYR A 237 24.95 -7.48 -6.83
CA TYR A 237 26.41 -7.51 -6.60
C TYR A 237 27.27 -7.16 -7.83
N TYR A 238 27.03 -7.82 -8.98
CA TYR A 238 27.80 -7.57 -10.21
C TYR A 238 27.61 -6.17 -10.79
N THR A 239 26.40 -5.64 -10.74
CA THR A 239 26.12 -4.27 -11.19
C THR A 239 26.78 -3.26 -10.25
N LEU A 240 26.80 -3.54 -8.95
CA LEU A 240 27.43 -2.68 -7.95
C LEU A 240 28.94 -2.61 -8.08
N ASP A 241 29.61 -3.70 -8.44
CA ASP A 241 31.06 -3.70 -8.69
C ASP A 241 31.44 -2.73 -9.82
N ILE A 242 30.70 -2.76 -10.94
CA ILE A 242 30.93 -1.87 -12.08
C ILE A 242 30.68 -0.41 -11.68
N ILE A 243 29.59 -0.17 -10.96
CA ILE A 243 29.27 1.18 -10.45
C ILE A 243 30.40 1.67 -9.55
N ARG A 244 30.82 0.89 -8.54
CA ARG A 244 31.88 1.25 -7.60
C ARG A 244 33.19 1.59 -8.31
N LYS A 245 33.57 0.81 -9.33
CA LYS A 245 34.74 1.10 -10.18
C LYS A 245 34.57 2.39 -10.99
N GLY A 246 33.35 2.68 -11.46
CA GLY A 246 33.07 3.83 -12.31
C GLY A 246 32.98 5.17 -11.58
N VAL A 247 32.55 5.21 -10.32
CA VAL A 247 32.33 6.46 -9.53
C VAL A 247 33.14 6.57 -8.24
N GLY A 248 33.85 5.51 -7.85
CA GLY A 248 34.57 5.40 -6.57
C GLY A 248 33.72 4.73 -5.48
N ASN A 249 34.32 3.79 -4.75
CA ASN A 249 33.62 3.01 -3.72
C ASN A 249 33.08 3.90 -2.59
N ASP A 250 33.90 4.79 -2.05
CA ASP A 250 33.51 5.62 -0.90
C ASP A 250 32.33 6.53 -1.24
N TRP A 251 32.39 7.18 -2.41
CA TRP A 251 31.29 7.99 -2.92
C TRP A 251 30.02 7.16 -3.13
N PHE A 252 30.15 5.96 -3.70
CA PHE A 252 29.02 5.06 -3.91
C PHE A 252 28.39 4.61 -2.59
N GLN A 253 29.19 4.24 -1.59
CA GLN A 253 28.69 3.83 -0.27
C GLN A 253 27.99 4.99 0.44
N GLU A 254 28.57 6.19 0.40
CA GLU A 254 27.96 7.41 0.94
C GLU A 254 26.59 7.67 0.30
N LYS A 255 26.51 7.68 -1.04
CA LYS A 255 25.25 7.94 -1.75
C LYS A 255 24.23 6.83 -1.63
N SER A 256 24.67 5.58 -1.56
CA SER A 256 23.79 4.46 -1.31
C SER A 256 23.16 4.54 0.08
N ARG A 257 23.97 4.83 1.11
CA ARG A 257 23.49 5.07 2.48
C ARG A 257 22.50 6.22 2.53
N GLN A 258 22.84 7.36 1.92
CA GLN A 258 21.96 8.52 1.83
C GLN A 258 20.60 8.17 1.20
N ILE A 259 20.58 7.44 0.08
CA ILE A 259 19.34 7.16 -0.65
C ILE A 259 18.51 6.05 0.00
N PHE A 260 19.13 4.93 0.39
CA PHE A 260 18.41 3.75 0.90
C PHE A 260 18.12 3.81 2.40
N GLN A 261 18.84 4.63 3.17
CA GLN A 261 18.54 4.84 4.59
C GLN A 261 17.85 6.19 4.78
N GLU A 262 18.55 7.30 4.53
CA GLU A 262 18.06 8.62 4.92
C GLU A 262 16.83 9.06 4.10
N GLU A 263 16.92 9.05 2.76
CA GLU A 263 15.78 9.45 1.92
C GLU A 263 14.60 8.47 2.03
N TYR A 264 14.89 7.18 2.19
CA TYR A 264 13.87 6.14 2.37
C TYR A 264 13.12 6.31 3.71
N GLN A 265 13.84 6.40 4.83
CA GLN A 265 13.25 6.64 6.16
C GLN A 265 12.43 7.93 6.17
N HIS A 266 12.95 9.00 5.57
CA HIS A 266 12.22 10.25 5.45
C HIS A 266 10.92 10.08 4.63
N THR A 267 10.96 9.33 3.53
CA THR A 267 9.79 9.03 2.70
C THR A 267 8.72 8.29 3.49
N ILE A 268 9.10 7.22 4.20
CA ILE A 268 8.16 6.41 5.01
C ILE A 268 7.61 7.24 6.18
N HIS A 269 8.45 8.00 6.89
CA HIS A 269 8.01 8.85 7.99
C HIS A 269 6.99 9.91 7.53
N ASN A 270 7.28 10.60 6.42
CA ASN A 270 6.36 11.57 5.84
C ASN A 270 5.03 10.91 5.42
N ALA A 271 5.07 9.71 4.84
CA ALA A 271 3.87 8.99 4.46
C ALA A 271 3.03 8.59 5.69
N LEU A 272 3.63 8.01 6.73
CA LEU A 272 2.93 7.63 7.97
C LEU A 272 2.33 8.84 8.70
N SER A 273 3.05 9.97 8.72
CA SER A 273 2.54 11.23 9.27
C SER A 273 1.36 11.75 8.45
N ALA A 274 1.46 11.72 7.12
CA ALA A 274 0.38 12.13 6.22
C ALA A 274 -0.85 11.22 6.36
N ILE A 275 -0.68 9.90 6.47
CA ILE A 275 -1.78 8.95 6.73
C ILE A 275 -2.48 9.29 8.05
N SER A 276 -1.72 9.56 9.11
CA SER A 276 -2.28 9.91 10.43
C SER A 276 -3.09 11.21 10.37
N GLN A 277 -2.57 12.24 9.70
CA GLN A 277 -3.29 13.51 9.46
C GLN A 277 -4.55 13.29 8.63
N LEU A 278 -4.46 12.50 7.57
CA LEU A 278 -5.60 12.19 6.72
C LEU A 278 -6.66 11.45 7.52
N LYS A 279 -6.30 10.44 8.31
CA LYS A 279 -7.24 9.68 9.16
C LYS A 279 -8.00 10.57 10.13
N MET A 280 -7.29 11.49 10.80
CA MET A 280 -7.95 12.50 11.63
C MET A 280 -8.92 13.32 10.80
N PHE A 281 -8.46 13.88 9.69
CA PHE A 281 -9.27 14.73 8.82
C PHE A 281 -10.54 14.04 8.28
N VAL A 282 -10.42 12.82 7.75
CA VAL A 282 -11.55 12.07 7.19
C VAL A 282 -12.50 11.54 8.27
N SER A 283 -12.03 11.34 9.51
CA SER A 283 -12.92 10.93 10.62
C SER A 283 -13.96 12.00 11.00
N TYR A 284 -13.72 13.26 10.65
CA TYR A 284 -14.67 14.37 10.85
C TYR A 284 -15.51 14.68 9.60
N ARG A 285 -15.40 13.86 8.54
CA ARG A 285 -16.14 14.04 7.30
C ARG A 285 -17.35 13.13 7.26
N SER A 286 -18.54 13.74 7.25
CA SER A 286 -19.81 13.03 7.15
C SER A 286 -20.11 12.49 5.75
N ASP A 287 -19.41 13.00 4.72
CA ASP A 287 -19.60 12.59 3.33
C ASP A 287 -18.76 11.36 2.94
N ILE A 288 -17.87 10.91 3.83
CA ILE A 288 -17.07 9.69 3.66
C ILE A 288 -17.69 8.60 4.55
N SER A 289 -18.33 7.61 3.92
CA SER A 289 -18.97 6.50 4.65
C SER A 289 -17.98 5.55 5.31
N ASP A 290 -16.81 5.37 4.69
CA ASP A 290 -15.73 4.52 5.19
C ASP A 290 -14.38 5.25 5.07
N PRO A 291 -13.91 5.89 6.15
CA PRO A 291 -12.62 6.58 6.20
C PRO A 291 -11.43 5.67 5.86
N ASP A 292 -11.48 4.40 6.26
CA ASP A 292 -10.36 3.47 6.07
C ASP A 292 -10.30 3.01 4.60
N GLU A 293 -11.45 2.74 3.96
CA GLU A 293 -11.52 2.44 2.52
C GLU A 293 -11.00 3.60 1.66
N PHE A 294 -11.32 4.85 2.04
CA PHE A 294 -10.81 6.04 1.36
C PHE A 294 -9.28 6.13 1.42
N ILE A 295 -8.70 5.93 2.62
CA ILE A 295 -7.25 5.95 2.82
C ILE A 295 -6.57 4.80 2.06
N ILE A 296 -7.14 3.59 2.13
CA ILE A 296 -6.64 2.42 1.39
C ILE A 296 -6.65 2.69 -0.11
N THR A 297 -7.73 3.29 -0.64
CA THR A 297 -7.86 3.63 -2.06
C THR A 297 -6.75 4.59 -2.48
N LEU A 298 -6.49 5.63 -1.69
CA LEU A 298 -5.36 6.51 -1.97
C LEU A 298 -4.03 5.75 -1.90
N LEU A 299 -3.81 4.90 -0.88
CA LEU A 299 -2.54 4.16 -0.68
C LEU A 299 -2.22 3.22 -1.83
N VAL A 300 -3.26 2.60 -2.41
CA VAL A 300 -3.09 1.75 -3.58
C VAL A 300 -2.65 2.57 -4.81
N ASN A 301 -3.23 3.76 -5.00
CA ASN A 301 -3.06 4.53 -6.23
C ASN A 301 -1.87 5.50 -6.22
N GLU A 302 -1.43 5.98 -5.06
CA GLU A 302 -0.42 7.03 -4.96
C GLU A 302 0.91 6.51 -4.35
N PRO A 303 2.06 6.84 -4.95
CA PRO A 303 3.36 6.38 -4.46
C PRO A 303 3.76 7.12 -3.17
N LEU A 304 4.38 6.41 -2.22
CA LEU A 304 4.68 6.91 -0.87
C LEU A 304 5.37 8.28 -0.83
N HIS A 305 6.36 8.53 -1.70
CA HIS A 305 7.05 9.82 -1.74
C HIS A 305 6.16 11.03 -2.10
N LYS A 306 4.97 10.82 -2.68
CA LYS A 306 3.99 11.88 -2.98
C LYS A 306 2.96 12.10 -1.88
N TRP A 307 2.87 11.21 -0.89
CA TRP A 307 1.78 11.19 0.08
C TRP A 307 1.55 12.51 0.81
N HIS A 308 2.63 13.14 1.28
CA HIS A 308 2.54 14.45 1.93
C HIS A 308 1.89 15.54 1.05
N ARG A 309 2.04 15.47 -0.28
CA ARG A 309 1.41 16.40 -1.23
C ARG A 309 -0.01 16.02 -1.54
N VAL A 310 -0.27 14.73 -1.75
CA VAL A 310 -1.61 14.20 -2.02
C VAL A 310 -2.53 14.56 -0.86
N VAL A 311 -2.16 14.20 0.38
CA VAL A 311 -2.95 14.50 1.57
C VAL A 311 -3.14 16.00 1.77
N ARG A 312 -2.09 16.82 1.59
CA ARG A 312 -2.23 18.27 1.67
C ARG A 312 -3.23 18.80 0.64
N SER A 313 -3.13 18.34 -0.61
CA SER A 313 -4.05 18.75 -1.67
C SER A 313 -5.49 18.34 -1.37
N GLU A 314 -5.72 17.15 -0.82
CA GLU A 314 -7.06 16.70 -0.43
C GLU A 314 -7.66 17.57 0.67
N ILE A 315 -6.86 17.92 1.68
CA ILE A 315 -7.29 18.83 2.77
C ILE A 315 -7.59 20.22 2.22
N GLU A 316 -6.65 20.82 1.46
CA GLU A 316 -6.82 22.16 0.87
C GLU A 316 -8.01 22.24 -0.09
N ASN A 317 -8.24 21.20 -0.90
CA ASN A 317 -9.38 21.14 -1.83
C ASN A 317 -10.71 21.11 -1.07
N GLN A 318 -10.78 20.39 0.04
CA GLN A 318 -11.99 20.36 0.87
C GLN A 318 -12.20 21.66 1.62
N GLU A 319 -11.14 22.28 2.15
CA GLU A 319 -11.22 23.60 2.79
C GLU A 319 -11.70 24.65 1.79
N ARG A 320 -11.20 24.60 0.56
CA ARG A 320 -11.67 25.47 -0.54
C ARG A 320 -13.13 25.21 -0.87
N SER A 321 -13.53 23.96 -1.04
CA SER A 321 -14.93 23.57 -1.29
C SER A 321 -15.85 24.06 -0.17
N THR A 322 -15.43 23.91 1.09
CA THR A 322 -16.16 24.38 2.27
C THR A 322 -16.25 25.91 2.29
N SER A 323 -15.15 26.61 1.99
CA SER A 323 -15.12 28.07 1.91
C SER A 323 -16.01 28.62 0.80
N GLU A 324 -15.99 28.00 -0.38
CA GLU A 324 -16.86 28.37 -1.51
C GLU A 324 -18.32 28.10 -1.21
N ARG A 325 -18.64 26.97 -0.57
CA ARG A 325 -19.98 26.64 -0.08
C ARG A 325 -20.47 27.68 0.92
N LEU A 326 -19.67 28.01 1.94
CA LEU A 326 -20.01 29.03 2.93
C LEU A 326 -20.19 30.39 2.24
N LYS A 327 -19.31 30.81 1.33
CA LYS A 327 -19.52 32.07 0.57
C LYS A 327 -20.86 32.12 -0.16
N ARG A 328 -21.32 31.00 -0.76
CA ARG A 328 -22.64 30.93 -1.40
C ARG A 328 -23.77 31.06 -0.38
N VAL A 329 -23.69 30.32 0.73
CA VAL A 329 -24.66 30.40 1.83
C VAL A 329 -24.76 31.82 2.39
N TYR A 330 -23.62 32.45 2.64
CA TYR A 330 -23.54 33.82 3.13
C TYR A 330 -24.08 34.83 2.12
N GLY A 331 -23.81 34.63 0.83
CA GLY A 331 -24.41 35.44 -0.24
C GLY A 331 -25.93 35.33 -0.25
N ALA A 332 -26.47 34.11 -0.22
CA ALA A 332 -27.90 33.86 -0.19
C ALA A 332 -28.57 34.43 1.07
N LEU A 333 -27.94 34.29 2.25
CA LEU A 333 -28.41 34.91 3.49
C LEU A 333 -28.47 36.42 3.37
N LYS A 334 -27.43 37.04 2.80
CA LYS A 334 -27.36 38.49 2.66
C LYS A 334 -28.43 39.01 1.70
N GLU A 335 -28.67 38.32 0.59
CA GLU A 335 -29.78 38.61 -0.34
C GLU A 335 -31.13 38.47 0.35
N TRP A 336 -31.37 37.38 1.08
CA TRP A 336 -32.58 37.17 1.86
C TRP A 336 -32.83 38.29 2.88
N ILE A 337 -31.81 38.69 3.65
CA ILE A 337 -31.86 39.83 4.60
C ILE A 337 -32.18 41.16 3.89
N MET A 338 -31.79 41.32 2.62
CA MET A 338 -32.13 42.50 1.82
C MET A 338 -33.58 42.51 1.35
N GLU A 339 -34.18 41.35 1.14
CA GLU A 339 -35.58 41.20 0.72
C GLU A 339 -36.58 41.29 1.88
N CYS A 340 -36.14 40.97 3.11
CA CYS A 340 -36.93 41.14 4.34
C CYS A 340 -37.21 42.63 4.63
N ASN A 341 -38.21 43.21 3.97
CA ASN A 341 -38.78 44.50 4.35
C ASN A 341 -39.92 44.27 5.34
N THR A 342 -39.87 44.93 6.49
CA THR A 342 -40.96 45.03 7.50
C THR A 342 -41.40 43.72 8.17
N ILE A 343 -40.49 43.10 8.94
CA ILE A 343 -40.80 41.93 9.77
C ILE A 343 -40.40 42.24 11.23
N GLY A 344 -41.26 41.93 12.20
CA GLY A 344 -40.96 42.13 13.62
C GLY A 344 -39.80 41.24 14.11
N ARG A 345 -39.04 41.69 15.11
CA ARG A 345 -37.81 41.03 15.62
C ARG A 345 -37.89 39.52 15.80
N TRP A 346 -38.96 39.04 16.43
CA TRP A 346 -39.16 37.62 16.68
C TRP A 346 -39.43 36.83 15.41
N GLN A 347 -40.23 37.37 14.50
CA GLN A 347 -40.56 36.71 13.23
C GLN A 347 -39.30 36.61 12.35
N ALA A 348 -38.47 37.64 12.32
CA ALA A 348 -37.20 37.62 11.58
C ALA A 348 -36.20 36.59 12.15
N TYR A 349 -36.18 36.39 13.49
CA TYR A 349 -35.39 35.31 14.12
C TYR A 349 -35.87 33.93 13.67
N TYR A 350 -37.19 33.69 13.73
CA TYR A 350 -37.76 32.40 13.33
C TYR A 350 -37.50 32.11 11.85
N GLU A 351 -37.65 33.09 10.96
CA GLU A 351 -37.40 32.88 9.54
C GLU A 351 -35.92 32.67 9.23
N LEU A 352 -35.01 33.36 9.95
CA LEU A 352 -33.57 33.09 9.85
C LEU A 352 -33.24 31.67 10.32
N ALA A 353 -33.78 31.25 11.47
CA ALA A 353 -33.57 29.91 12.00
C ALA A 353 -34.11 28.84 11.04
N GLU A 354 -35.31 29.03 10.50
CA GLU A 354 -35.92 28.11 9.54
C GLU A 354 -35.13 28.05 8.23
N PHE A 355 -34.66 29.19 7.72
CA PHE A 355 -33.81 29.24 6.53
C PHE A 355 -32.51 28.46 6.73
N VAL A 356 -31.84 28.69 7.87
CA VAL A 356 -30.61 27.97 8.23
C VAL A 356 -30.89 26.48 8.41
N GLU A 357 -32.00 26.08 9.04
CA GLU A 357 -32.41 24.67 9.11
C GLU A 357 -32.67 24.04 7.74
N ARG A 358 -33.30 24.77 6.80
CA ARG A 358 -33.47 24.28 5.42
C ARG A 358 -32.12 24.05 4.74
N LEU A 359 -31.15 24.92 4.97
CA LEU A 359 -29.79 24.72 4.45
C LEU A 359 -29.12 23.48 5.06
N VAL A 360 -29.39 23.15 6.33
CA VAL A 360 -28.96 21.87 6.94
C VAL A 360 -29.62 20.68 6.24
N VAL A 361 -30.93 20.73 6.02
CA VAL A 361 -31.69 19.65 5.34
C VAL A 361 -31.20 19.43 3.91
N LEU A 362 -30.86 20.51 3.20
CA LEU A 362 -30.29 20.47 1.86
C LEU A 362 -28.83 20.02 1.83
N GLY A 363 -28.17 19.87 2.98
CA GLY A 363 -26.75 19.53 3.09
C GLY A 363 -25.78 20.68 2.75
N GLU A 364 -26.30 21.89 2.58
CA GLU A 364 -25.52 23.08 2.25
C GLU A 364 -24.71 23.61 3.45
N ILE A 365 -25.15 23.29 4.68
CA ILE A 365 -24.38 23.52 5.92
C ILE A 365 -24.54 22.33 6.88
N LYS A 366 -23.57 22.12 7.75
CA LYS A 366 -23.61 21.09 8.81
C LYS A 366 -24.38 21.62 10.01
N LYS A 367 -24.98 20.72 10.80
CA LYS A 367 -25.74 21.09 12.00
C LYS A 367 -24.88 21.85 13.02
N GLU A 368 -23.62 21.48 13.17
CA GLU A 368 -22.66 22.19 14.04
C GLU A 368 -22.28 23.60 13.55
N GLU A 369 -22.56 23.97 12.30
CA GLU A 369 -22.28 25.30 11.75
C GLU A 369 -23.43 26.30 12.01
N VAL A 370 -24.62 25.81 12.39
CA VAL A 370 -25.85 26.60 12.55
C VAL A 370 -25.69 27.75 13.54
N ASP A 371 -25.22 27.46 14.75
CA ASP A 371 -25.12 28.47 15.81
C ASP A 371 -24.13 29.58 15.45
N SER A 372 -23.02 29.23 14.78
CA SER A 372 -22.03 30.22 14.32
C SER A 372 -22.60 31.12 13.23
N ILE A 373 -23.36 30.56 12.29
CA ILE A 373 -23.99 31.31 11.21
C ILE A 373 -25.05 32.25 11.79
N ILE A 374 -25.91 31.77 12.69
CA ILE A 374 -26.93 32.60 13.34
C ILE A 374 -26.27 33.73 14.14
N ALA A 375 -25.24 33.42 14.93
CA ALA A 375 -24.54 34.42 15.74
C ALA A 375 -23.90 35.53 14.90
N GLU A 376 -23.40 35.21 13.70
CA GLU A 376 -22.78 36.18 12.80
C GLU A 376 -23.80 37.07 12.09
N PHE A 377 -24.92 36.52 11.64
CA PHE A 377 -25.93 37.26 10.86
C PHE A 377 -26.97 37.98 11.72
N TRP A 378 -27.20 37.52 12.96
CA TRP A 378 -28.20 38.10 13.84
C TRP A 378 -28.01 39.60 14.11
N PRO A 379 -26.79 40.11 14.41
CA PRO A 379 -26.57 41.55 14.61
C PRO A 379 -26.91 42.39 13.36
N ILE A 380 -26.63 41.87 12.16
CA ILE A 380 -26.93 42.53 10.89
C ILE A 380 -28.45 42.63 10.68
N LEU A 381 -29.16 41.55 11.04
CA LEU A 381 -30.61 41.52 10.98
C LEU A 381 -31.23 42.48 12.01
N GLU A 382 -30.71 42.51 13.25
CA GLU A 382 -31.18 43.42 14.31
C GLU A 382 -31.04 44.89 13.94
N GLU A 383 -29.93 45.30 13.33
CA GLU A 383 -29.71 46.68 12.89
C GLU A 383 -30.81 47.14 11.91
N LYS A 384 -31.19 46.27 10.97
CA LYS A 384 -32.27 46.56 10.02
C LYS A 384 -33.66 46.59 10.66
N ILE A 385 -33.90 45.72 11.62
CA ILE A 385 -35.19 45.64 12.33
C ILE A 385 -35.39 46.86 13.23
N ILE A 386 -34.33 47.45 13.78
CA ILE A 386 -34.43 48.67 14.62
C ILE A 386 -34.69 49.93 13.77
N LEU A 387 -34.32 49.92 12.49
CA LEU A 387 -34.47 51.06 11.58
C LEU A 387 -35.88 51.20 10.96
N HIS A 388 -36.78 50.26 11.21
CA HIS A 388 -38.18 50.24 10.75
C HIS A 388 -39.14 50.06 11.93
#